data_AF-A0A6P0XFC9-F1
#
_entry.id   AF-A0A6P0XFC9-F1
#
_cell.length_a   1.000
_cell.length_b   1.000
_cell.length_c   1.000
_cell.angle_alpha   90.00
_cell.angle_beta   90.00
_cell.angle_gamma   90.00
#
_symmetry.space_group_name_H-M   'P 1'
#
loop_
_entity.id
_entity.type
_entity.pdbx_description
1 polymer ?
#
loop_
_entity_poly.entity_id
_entity_poly.type
_entity_poly.pdbx_seq_one_letter_code
_entity_poly.pdbx_strand_id
1 'polypeptide(L)'
;MDTKAFTRALKKSENYNRKGFGHGEEVATVMQSVYQSNLIQQIRDNNYTLQKGDVTIKLAKAFGFCWGVERSVAIAYETRQHFPNQQIWITYELIHNPSVNQDMR
;
A
#
# COMPACT_ATOMS: atom_id res chain seq x y z
N MET A 1 -31.51 16.52 -0.64
CA MET A 1 -31.20 15.08 -0.47
C MET A 1 -30.37 14.94 0.80
N ASP A 2 -30.77 14.11 1.76
CA ASP A 2 -30.01 13.94 3.01
C ASP A 2 -28.79 13.02 2.76
N THR A 3 -27.63 13.65 2.54
CA THR A 3 -26.37 12.95 2.24
C THR A 3 -25.85 12.14 3.43
N LYS A 4 -26.20 12.52 4.67
CA LYS A 4 -25.79 11.80 5.88
C LYS A 4 -26.60 10.52 6.03
N ALA A 5 -27.91 10.57 5.78
CA ALA A 5 -28.77 9.39 5.78
C ALA A 5 -28.31 8.37 4.71
N PHE A 6 -28.05 8.83 3.48
CA PHE A 6 -27.53 7.99 2.41
C PHE A 6 -26.20 7.31 2.78
N THR A 7 -25.23 8.08 3.28
CA THR A 7 -23.92 7.56 3.67
C THR A 7 -24.03 6.49 4.76
N ARG A 8 -24.93 6.68 5.74
CA ARG A 8 -25.17 5.68 6.80
C ARG A 8 -25.78 4.39 6.25
N ALA A 9 -26.72 4.49 5.31
CA ALA A 9 -27.33 3.32 4.67
C ALA A 9 -26.30 2.54 3.84
N LEU A 10 -25.52 3.24 3.01
CA LEU A 10 -24.45 2.63 2.20
C LEU A 10 -23.44 1.87 3.06
N LYS A 11 -22.97 2.48 4.15
CA LYS A 11 -21.99 1.85 5.06
C LYS A 11 -22.50 0.58 5.77
N LYS A 12 -23.82 0.37 5.82
CA LYS A 12 -24.45 -0.84 6.38
C LYS A 12 -24.81 -1.88 5.31
N SER A 13 -24.72 -1.52 4.03
CA SER A 13 -25.05 -2.43 2.93
C SER A 13 -23.93 -3.44 2.69
N GLU A 14 -24.28 -4.54 2.06
CA GLU A 14 -23.33 -5.58 1.62
C GLU A 14 -22.37 -5.06 0.53
N ASN A 15 -22.74 -3.97 -0.16
CA ASN A 15 -21.97 -3.35 -1.21
C ASN A 15 -20.86 -2.41 -0.70
N TYR A 16 -20.69 -2.28 0.63
CA TYR A 16 -19.65 -1.45 1.22
C TYR A 16 -18.63 -2.29 1.98
N ASN A 17 -17.45 -2.47 1.37
CA ASN A 17 -16.34 -3.16 2.00
C ASN A 17 -15.28 -2.16 2.51
N ARG A 18 -14.95 -2.21 3.80
CA ARG A 18 -13.88 -1.41 4.44
C ARG A 18 -12.72 -2.25 4.98
N LYS A 19 -12.87 -3.57 5.00
CA LYS A 19 -11.92 -4.50 5.64
C LYS A 19 -11.09 -5.30 4.63
N GLY A 20 -11.40 -5.22 3.34
CA GLY A 20 -10.80 -6.08 2.33
C GLY A 20 -11.60 -7.38 2.16
N PHE A 21 -11.09 -8.29 1.36
CA PHE A 21 -11.69 -9.57 1.00
C PHE A 21 -11.04 -10.76 1.71
N GLY A 22 -10.10 -10.51 2.62
CA GLY A 22 -9.49 -11.55 3.46
C GLY A 22 -8.19 -12.11 2.89
N HIS A 23 -7.58 -11.44 1.90
CA HIS A 23 -6.32 -11.86 1.25
C HIS A 23 -5.10 -11.08 1.76
N GLY A 24 -5.16 -10.57 3.00
CA GLY A 24 -4.14 -9.66 3.53
C GLY A 24 -2.72 -10.23 3.59
N GLU A 25 -2.55 -11.54 3.83
CA GLU A 25 -1.23 -12.19 3.89
C GLU A 25 -0.55 -12.28 2.52
N GLU A 26 -1.32 -12.62 1.48
CA GLU A 26 -0.82 -12.67 0.09
C GLU A 26 -0.35 -11.28 -0.34
N VAL A 27 -1.13 -10.25 -0.02
CA VAL A 27 -0.75 -8.87 -0.37
C VAL A 27 0.45 -8.38 0.44
N ALA A 28 0.55 -8.73 1.72
CA ALA A 28 1.73 -8.39 2.53
C ALA A 28 3.02 -8.98 1.92
N THR A 29 2.93 -10.17 1.33
CA THR A 29 4.06 -10.84 0.67
C THR A 29 4.49 -10.08 -0.59
N VAL A 30 3.54 -9.67 -1.44
CA VAL A 30 3.81 -8.85 -2.63
C VAL A 30 4.48 -7.53 -2.22
N MET A 31 3.94 -6.87 -1.20
CA MET A 31 4.53 -5.63 -0.66
C MET A 31 5.95 -5.85 -0.14
N GLN A 32 6.22 -6.94 0.58
CA GLN A 32 7.59 -7.24 1.01
C GLN A 32 8.57 -7.41 -0.16
N SER A 33 8.17 -8.11 -1.23
CA SER A 33 9.06 -8.34 -2.38
C SER A 33 9.45 -7.05 -3.13
N VAL A 34 8.55 -6.06 -3.17
CA VAL A 34 8.79 -4.79 -3.85
C VAL A 34 9.66 -3.85 -3.01
N TYR A 35 9.62 -3.97 -1.67
CA TYR A 35 10.24 -2.99 -0.76
C TYR A 35 11.40 -3.53 0.08
N GLN A 36 11.67 -4.83 0.09
CA GLN A 36 12.86 -5.37 0.76
C GLN A 36 14.10 -5.20 -0.13
N SER A 37 15.08 -4.47 0.41
CA SER A 37 16.39 -4.28 -0.22
C SER A 37 17.49 -4.69 0.75
N ASN A 38 18.38 -5.57 0.30
CA ASN A 38 19.54 -6.01 1.08
C ASN A 38 20.43 -4.82 1.49
N LEU A 39 20.52 -3.78 0.65
CA LEU A 39 21.26 -2.56 0.97
C LEU A 39 20.63 -1.80 2.14
N ILE A 40 19.30 -1.67 2.15
CA ILE A 40 18.58 -1.01 3.24
C ILE A 40 18.78 -1.78 4.54
N GLN A 41 18.72 -3.11 4.50
CA GLN A 41 18.98 -3.94 5.67
C GLN A 41 20.42 -3.75 6.17
N GLN A 42 21.39 -3.77 5.28
CA GLN A 42 22.80 -3.49 5.62
C GLN A 42 22.96 -2.13 6.32
N ILE A 43 22.33 -1.06 5.81
CA ILE A 43 22.44 0.27 6.43
C ILE A 43 21.77 0.29 7.82
N ARG A 44 20.64 -0.41 8.01
CA ARG A 44 19.98 -0.54 9.32
C ARG A 44 20.88 -1.25 10.33
N ASP A 45 21.50 -2.36 9.92
CA ASP A 45 22.40 -3.15 10.76
C ASP A 45 23.65 -2.34 11.16
N ASN A 46 24.06 -1.37 10.32
CA ASN A 46 25.14 -0.41 10.60
C ASN A 46 24.65 0.88 11.28
N ASN A 47 23.61 0.79 12.11
CA ASN A 47 23.08 1.90 12.90
C ASN A 47 22.67 3.11 12.03
N TYR A 48 22.02 2.83 10.90
CA TYR A 48 21.53 3.79 9.92
C TYR A 48 22.62 4.60 9.19
N THR A 49 23.87 4.14 9.22
CA THR A 49 24.99 4.79 8.53
C THR A 49 25.77 3.78 7.70
N LEU A 50 26.13 4.14 6.47
CA LEU A 50 27.00 3.34 5.63
C LEU A 50 28.06 4.23 5.00
N GLN A 51 29.33 3.91 5.24
CA GLN A 51 30.46 4.61 4.64
C GLN A 51 31.09 3.76 3.54
N LYS A 52 31.30 4.36 2.37
CA LYS A 52 31.96 3.73 1.23
C LYS A 52 32.99 4.70 0.65
N GLY A 53 34.26 4.52 1.04
CA GLY A 53 35.32 5.48 0.77
C GLY A 53 35.00 6.83 1.42
N ASP A 54 34.99 7.88 0.61
CA ASP A 54 34.74 9.26 1.06
C ASP A 54 33.23 9.60 1.13
N VAL A 55 32.35 8.66 0.76
CA VAL A 55 30.90 8.87 0.78
C VAL A 55 30.30 8.28 2.05
N THR A 56 29.52 9.09 2.78
CA THR A 56 28.72 8.65 3.92
C THR A 56 27.23 8.77 3.61
N ILE A 57 26.54 7.64 3.64
CA ILE A 57 25.08 7.55 3.51
C ILE A 57 24.48 7.49 4.91
N LYS A 58 23.52 8.36 5.21
CA LYS A 58 22.73 8.33 6.44
C LYS A 58 21.28 8.05 6.09
N LEU A 59 20.71 6.99 6.64
CA LEU A 59 19.33 6.61 6.43
C LEU A 59 18.45 7.18 7.55
N ALA A 60 17.28 7.72 7.18
CA ALA A 60 16.31 8.12 8.19
C ALA A 60 15.85 6.89 8.99
N LYS A 61 15.60 7.07 10.31
CA LYS A 61 15.12 5.96 11.15
C LYS A 61 13.68 5.55 10.84
N ALA A 62 12.88 6.51 10.38
CA ALA A 62 11.52 6.31 9.91
C ALA A 62 11.43 6.77 8.45
N PHE A 63 11.15 5.84 7.55
CA PHE A 63 10.97 6.07 6.12
C PHE A 63 10.14 4.93 5.50
N GLY A 64 9.64 5.16 4.29
CA GLY A 64 8.79 4.20 3.58
C GLY A 64 7.31 4.53 3.74
N PHE A 65 6.48 3.51 3.63
CA PHE A 65 5.03 3.66 3.66
C PHE A 65 4.49 3.80 5.07
N CYS A 66 3.50 4.68 5.22
CA CYS A 66 2.70 4.72 6.42
C CYS A 66 1.63 3.64 6.35
N TRP A 67 1.06 3.29 7.51
CA TRP A 67 -0.02 2.33 7.60
C TRP A 67 -1.20 2.62 6.66
N GLY A 68 -1.52 3.90 6.44
CA GLY A 68 -2.59 4.30 5.53
C GLY A 68 -2.30 3.94 4.07
N VAL A 69 -1.05 4.09 3.64
CA VAL A 69 -0.61 3.69 2.30
C VAL A 69 -0.63 2.18 2.16
N GLU A 70 -0.03 1.46 3.12
CA GLU A 70 0.00 -0.02 3.11
C GLU A 70 -1.42 -0.59 3.05
N ARG A 71 -2.34 -0.05 3.87
CA ARG A 71 -3.73 -0.47 3.88
C ARG A 71 -4.45 -0.19 2.55
N SER A 72 -4.25 0.99 1.96
CA SER A 72 -4.89 1.35 0.69
C SER A 72 -4.41 0.44 -0.43
N VAL A 73 -3.10 0.18 -0.50
CA VAL A 73 -2.51 -0.76 -1.46
C VAL A 73 -3.03 -2.16 -1.23
N ALA A 74 -3.11 -2.61 0.02
CA ALA A 74 -3.68 -3.92 0.36
C ALA A 74 -5.10 -4.08 -0.20
N ILE A 75 -6.00 -3.16 0.12
CA ILE A 75 -7.39 -3.21 -0.34
C ILE A 75 -7.48 -3.21 -1.87
N ALA A 76 -6.63 -2.45 -2.57
CA ALA A 76 -6.66 -2.38 -4.02
C ALA A 76 -6.25 -3.73 -4.66
N TYR A 77 -5.16 -4.33 -4.19
CA TYR A 77 -4.72 -5.67 -4.63
C TYR A 77 -5.75 -6.75 -4.30
N GLU A 78 -6.30 -6.77 -3.08
CA GLU A 78 -7.35 -7.71 -2.70
C GLU A 78 -8.59 -7.54 -3.58
N THR A 79 -8.96 -6.30 -3.94
CA THR A 79 -10.08 -6.03 -4.85
C THR A 79 -9.81 -6.59 -6.25
N ARG A 80 -8.59 -6.42 -6.78
CA ARG A 80 -8.20 -7.00 -8.07
C ARG A 80 -8.19 -8.51 -8.06
N GLN A 81 -7.69 -9.14 -7.01
CA GLN A 81 -7.72 -10.60 -6.87
C GLN A 81 -9.16 -11.13 -6.77
N HIS A 82 -10.01 -10.46 -6.00
CA HIS A 82 -11.39 -10.89 -5.79
C HIS A 82 -12.26 -10.66 -7.04
N PHE A 83 -12.00 -9.60 -7.80
CA PHE A 83 -12.71 -9.26 -9.03
C PHE A 83 -11.77 -9.22 -10.25
N PRO A 84 -11.22 -10.37 -10.67
CA PRO A 84 -10.15 -10.41 -11.68
C PRO A 84 -10.59 -9.83 -13.03
N ASN A 85 -11.85 -10.05 -13.39
CA ASN A 85 -12.40 -9.70 -14.71
C ASN A 85 -13.27 -8.43 -14.70
N GLN A 86 -13.41 -7.75 -13.55
CA GLN A 86 -14.23 -6.55 -13.47
C GLN A 86 -13.39 -5.28 -13.61
N GLN A 87 -14.02 -4.24 -14.12
CA GLN A 87 -13.42 -2.92 -14.16
C GLN A 87 -13.44 -2.30 -12.75
N ILE A 88 -12.27 -1.95 -12.24
CA ILE A 88 -12.10 -1.28 -10.96
C ILE A 88 -12.00 0.22 -11.22
N TRP A 89 -12.84 1.00 -10.54
CA TRP A 89 -12.85 2.45 -10.64
C TRP A 89 -12.20 3.05 -9.40
N ILE A 90 -11.13 3.82 -9.60
CA ILE A 90 -10.49 4.62 -8.56
C ILE A 90 -10.78 6.07 -8.89
N THR A 91 -11.24 6.85 -7.90
CA THR A 91 -11.63 8.26 -8.12
C THR A 91 -10.45 9.16 -8.51
N TYR A 92 -9.23 8.73 -8.19
CA TYR A 92 -7.98 9.41 -8.52
C TYR A 92 -6.84 8.39 -8.58
N GLU A 93 -5.62 8.80 -8.25
CA GLU A 93 -4.50 7.90 -7.94
C GLU A 93 -4.71 7.20 -6.59
N LEU A 94 -4.25 5.95 -6.49
CA LEU A 94 -4.30 5.20 -5.23
C LEU A 94 -3.35 5.82 -4.21
N ILE A 95 -2.14 6.15 -4.67
CA ILE A 95 -1.13 6.95 -4.00
C ILE A 95 -0.36 7.75 -5.07
N HIS A 96 0.28 8.85 -4.70
CA HIS A 96 1.14 9.62 -5.62
C HIS A 96 2.48 8.93 -5.89
N ASN A 97 2.42 7.68 -6.36
CA ASN A 97 3.54 6.85 -6.80
C ASN A 97 3.16 6.20 -8.14
N PRO A 98 3.75 6.65 -9.26
CA PRO A 98 3.43 6.14 -10.59
C PRO A 98 3.58 4.63 -10.73
N SER A 99 4.61 4.04 -10.11
CA SER A 99 4.85 2.59 -10.19
C SER A 99 3.71 1.80 -9.55
N VAL A 100 3.23 2.23 -8.38
CA VAL A 100 2.09 1.57 -7.70
C VAL A 100 0.80 1.75 -8.49
N ASN A 101 0.58 2.91 -9.11
CA ASN A 101 -0.61 3.14 -9.94
C ASN A 101 -0.60 2.30 -11.22
N GLN A 102 0.58 1.94 -11.75
CA GLN A 102 0.69 1.11 -12.95
C GLN A 102 0.26 -0.33 -12.70
N ASP A 103 0.55 -0.89 -11.52
CA ASP A 103 0.12 -2.24 -11.13
C ASP A 103 -1.42 -2.37 -11.02
N MET A 104 -2.13 -1.25 -10.90
CA MET A 104 -3.58 -1.20 -10.71
C MET A 104 -4.37 -1.02 -12.02
N ARG A 105 -3.69 -0.78 -13.15
CA ARG A 105 -4.31 -0.69 -14.48
C ARG A 105 -4.62 -2.08 -15.04
#